data_AF-A0A524HR19-F1
#
_entry.id   AF-A0A524HR19-F1
#
_cell.length_a   1.000
_cell.length_b   1.000
_cell.length_c   1.000
_cell.angle_alpha   90.00
_cell.angle_beta   90.00
_cell.angle_gamma   90.00
#
_symmetry.space_group_name_H-M   'P 1'
#
loop_
_entity.id
_entity.type
_entity.pdbx_description
1 polymer ?
#
loop_
_entity_poly.entity_id
_entity_poly.type
_entity_poly.pdbx_seq_one_letter_code
_entity_poly.pdbx_strand_id
1 'polypeptide(L)'
;MIEGMNNQRRILPLFLTVVFLLALTALPGPAWSQNPAAPASAQADKFALDQKMPVDPKITVGELSNGLRYYIRENREPANRAELHLVVNAGSVLEDDDQLGLAHVVEHMAFNGSKHFPKQKLV
;
A
#
# COMPACT_ATOMS: atom_id res chain seq x y z
N MET A 1 -33.33 32.10 21.01
CA MET A 1 -32.41 30.95 20.97
C MET A 1 -31.61 31.07 19.68
N ILE A 2 -30.29 31.17 19.58
CA ILE A 2 -29.14 31.09 20.49
C ILE A 2 -28.03 31.88 19.75
N GLU A 3 -27.26 32.67 20.52
CA GLU A 3 -25.85 33.11 20.36
C GLU A 3 -25.31 33.44 18.94
N GLY A 4 -24.80 34.64 18.65
CA GLY A 4 -23.82 35.36 19.47
C GLY A 4 -22.40 35.08 18.95
N MET A 5 -22.09 35.49 17.72
CA MET A 5 -20.77 35.38 17.09
C MET A 5 -19.77 36.33 17.78
N ASN A 6 -19.08 35.83 18.80
CA ASN A 6 -18.02 36.52 19.54
C ASN A 6 -16.67 36.36 18.82
N ASN A 7 -16.39 37.28 17.88
CA ASN A 7 -15.14 37.35 17.15
C ASN A 7 -14.13 38.22 17.93
N GLN A 8 -13.34 37.60 18.81
CA GLN A 8 -12.28 38.22 19.60
C GLN A 8 -11.14 38.73 18.68
N ARG A 9 -11.25 39.98 18.22
CA ARG A 9 -10.17 40.73 17.57
C ARG A 9 -9.69 41.87 18.45
N ARG A 10 -8.83 41.56 19.43
CA ARG A 10 -7.87 42.44 20.12
C ARG A 10 -6.77 41.48 20.59
N ILE A 11 -5.47 41.68 20.44
CA ILE A 11 -4.64 42.76 21.00
C ILE A 11 -3.28 42.76 20.26
N LEU A 12 -2.76 43.94 19.91
CA LEU A 12 -1.31 44.17 19.73
C LEU A 12 -0.96 45.32 20.70
N PRO A 13 0.16 45.25 21.46
CA PRO A 13 1.34 45.97 21.01
C PRO A 13 2.66 45.18 21.19
N LEU A 14 3.43 45.28 20.11
CA LEU A 14 4.82 44.95 19.87
C LEU A 14 5.78 45.74 20.78
N PHE A 15 5.92 45.43 22.08
CA PHE A 15 6.96 46.06 22.93
C PHE A 15 7.19 45.27 24.23
N LEU A 16 7.71 44.03 24.21
CA LEU A 16 8.32 43.45 25.43
C LEU A 16 9.10 42.12 25.25
N THR A 17 9.90 41.94 24.20
CA THR A 17 10.79 40.75 24.09
C THR A 17 12.16 41.09 23.50
N VAL A 18 12.78 42.16 24.00
CA VAL A 18 14.18 42.52 23.65
C VAL A 18 15.13 42.47 24.87
N VAL A 19 14.64 42.15 26.08
CA VAL A 19 15.46 42.19 27.30
C VAL A 19 15.88 40.80 27.82
N PHE A 20 15.48 39.71 27.15
CA PHE A 20 15.88 38.34 27.55
C PHE A 20 17.02 37.81 26.68
N LEU A 21 18.09 38.60 26.48
CA LEU A 21 19.22 38.19 25.63
C LEU A 21 20.60 38.26 26.31
N LEU A 22 20.71 38.39 27.64
CA LEU A 22 22.03 38.70 28.25
C LEU A 22 22.31 38.13 29.64
N ALA A 23 21.72 36.98 30.02
CA ALA A 23 22.02 36.39 31.33
C ALA A 23 21.88 34.86 31.43
N LEU A 24 22.33 34.06 30.45
CA LEU A 24 22.44 32.61 30.65
C LEU A 24 23.43 31.91 29.69
N THR A 25 24.73 32.21 29.81
CA THR A 25 25.79 31.50 29.05
C THR A 25 26.80 30.78 29.95
N ALA A 26 26.35 30.19 31.06
CA ALA A 26 27.22 29.40 31.93
C ALA A 26 26.51 28.22 32.60
N LEU A 27 25.77 27.43 31.81
CA LEU A 27 25.43 26.06 32.19
C LEU A 27 26.26 25.12 31.32
N PRO A 28 27.06 24.19 31.89
CA PRO A 28 27.62 23.10 31.10
C PRO A 28 26.43 22.36 30.47
N GLY A 29 26.38 22.37 29.13
CA GLY A 29 25.35 21.66 28.38
C GLY A 29 25.33 20.18 28.78
N PRO A 30 24.20 19.48 28.60
CA PRO A 30 24.15 18.04 28.87
C PRO A 30 25.29 17.39 28.11
N ALA A 31 26.18 16.71 28.83
CA ALA A 31 27.12 15.80 28.21
C ALA A 31 26.25 14.74 27.53
N TRP A 32 26.07 14.89 26.22
CA TRP A 32 25.50 13.86 25.38
C TRP A 32 26.41 12.65 25.60
N SER A 33 25.97 11.71 26.43
CA SER A 33 26.60 10.41 26.51
C SER A 33 26.41 9.83 25.12
N GLN A 34 27.48 9.86 24.32
CA GLN A 34 27.56 9.05 23.13
C GLN A 34 27.58 7.61 23.64
N ASN A 35 26.38 7.05 23.84
CA ASN A 35 26.25 5.60 23.80
C ASN A 35 26.95 5.19 22.51
N PRO A 36 28.00 4.36 22.55
CA PRO A 36 28.58 3.86 21.32
C PRO A 36 27.44 3.21 20.56
N ALA A 37 27.09 3.79 19.40
CA ALA A 37 26.14 3.18 18.51
C ALA A 37 26.64 1.75 18.31
N ALA A 38 25.83 0.77 18.72
CA ALA A 38 26.10 -0.61 18.40
C ALA A 38 26.38 -0.65 16.89
N PRO A 39 27.45 -1.32 16.42
CA PRO A 39 27.67 -1.44 15.00
C PRO A 39 26.43 -2.11 14.45
N ALA A 40 25.62 -1.36 13.71
CA ALA A 40 24.59 -1.92 12.87
C ALA A 40 25.33 -2.65 11.75
N SER A 41 25.82 -3.85 12.04
CA SER A 41 26.23 -4.81 11.03
C SER A 41 24.94 -5.32 10.38
N ALA A 42 24.29 -4.45 9.61
CA ALA A 42 23.46 -4.93 8.52
C ALA A 42 24.46 -5.55 7.52
N GLN A 43 24.81 -6.81 7.76
CA GLN A 43 25.35 -7.66 6.71
C GLN A 43 24.29 -7.64 5.62
N ALA A 44 24.51 -6.82 4.59
CA ALA A 44 23.79 -6.98 3.34
C ALA A 44 24.26 -8.32 2.78
N ASP A 45 23.52 -9.37 3.11
CA ASP A 45 23.72 -10.68 2.50
C ASP A 45 23.75 -10.45 0.98
N LYS A 46 24.85 -10.89 0.35
CA LYS A 46 25.01 -10.79 -1.10
C LYS A 46 24.01 -11.75 -1.74
N PHE A 47 22.82 -11.27 -2.05
CA PHE A 47 21.86 -12.02 -2.85
C PHE A 47 22.46 -12.27 -4.23
N ALA A 48 22.51 -13.53 -4.65
CA ALA A 48 22.92 -13.86 -6.01
C ALA A 48 21.80 -13.43 -6.98
N LEU A 49 22.16 -12.89 -8.15
CA LEU A 49 21.17 -12.37 -9.10
C LEU A 49 20.26 -13.45 -9.71
N ASP A 50 20.70 -14.71 -9.64
CA ASP A 50 19.97 -15.91 -10.04
C ASP A 50 19.18 -16.55 -8.89
N GLN A 51 19.33 -16.05 -7.66
CA GLN A 51 18.61 -16.56 -6.51
C GLN A 51 17.10 -16.28 -6.68
N LYS A 52 16.31 -17.36 -6.70
CA LYS A 52 14.85 -17.23 -6.69
C LYS A 52 14.40 -16.55 -5.40
N MET A 53 13.62 -15.48 -5.53
CA MET A 53 12.98 -14.86 -4.38
C MET A 53 12.02 -15.86 -3.73
N PRO A 54 12.09 -16.04 -2.40
CA PRO A 54 11.14 -16.88 -1.70
C PRO A 54 9.74 -16.26 -1.80
N VAL A 55 8.72 -17.10 -1.88
CA VAL A 55 7.34 -16.67 -1.70
C VAL A 55 7.12 -16.36 -0.22
N ASP A 56 6.31 -15.33 0.08
CA ASP A 56 5.97 -15.02 1.46
C ASP A 56 5.29 -16.25 2.13
N PRO A 57 5.80 -16.70 3.30
CA PRO A 57 5.34 -17.94 3.93
C PRO A 57 3.87 -17.91 4.39
N LYS A 58 3.23 -16.74 4.49
CA LYS A 58 1.80 -16.65 4.78
C LYS A 58 0.92 -16.80 3.53
N ILE A 59 1.52 -16.98 2.35
CA ILE A 59 0.79 -17.31 1.12
C ILE A 59 0.70 -18.83 1.01
N THR A 60 -0.53 -19.35 0.98
CA THR A 60 -0.78 -20.73 0.61
C THR A 60 -0.78 -20.83 -0.91
N VAL A 61 0.13 -21.65 -1.46
CA VAL A 61 0.24 -21.91 -2.89
C VAL A 61 -0.14 -23.36 -3.15
N GLY A 62 -0.93 -23.61 -4.20
CA GLY A 62 -1.26 -24.97 -4.60
C GLY A 62 -1.77 -25.04 -6.04
N GLU A 63 -2.06 -26.26 -6.46
CA GLU A 63 -2.58 -26.58 -7.78
C GLU A 63 -3.68 -27.63 -7.64
N LEU A 64 -4.80 -27.41 -8.31
CA LEU A 64 -5.90 -28.37 -8.38
C LEU A 64 -5.58 -29.48 -9.39
N SER A 65 -6.30 -30.60 -9.33
CA SER A 65 -6.10 -31.74 -10.26
C SER A 65 -6.33 -31.39 -11.74
N ASN A 66 -7.01 -30.27 -12.03
CA ASN A 66 -7.22 -29.75 -13.39
C ASN A 66 -6.15 -28.75 -13.84
N GLY A 67 -5.09 -28.53 -13.05
CA GLY A 67 -3.99 -27.61 -13.37
C GLY A 67 -4.21 -26.15 -12.95
N LEU A 68 -5.36 -25.81 -12.34
CA LEU A 68 -5.57 -24.45 -11.84
C LEU A 68 -4.69 -24.19 -10.61
N ARG A 69 -3.75 -23.25 -10.75
CA ARG A 69 -2.91 -22.77 -9.65
C ARG A 69 -3.62 -21.69 -8.86
N TYR A 70 -3.48 -21.72 -7.54
CA TYR A 70 -4.07 -20.74 -6.65
C TYR A 70 -3.06 -20.20 -5.63
N TYR A 71 -3.29 -18.95 -5.22
CA TYR A 71 -2.53 -18.23 -4.22
C TYR A 71 -3.52 -17.62 -3.23
N ILE A 72 -3.40 -17.96 -1.95
CA ILE A 72 -4.31 -17.47 -0.90
C ILE A 72 -3.47 -16.79 0.17
N ARG A 73 -3.85 -15.55 0.53
CA ARG A 73 -3.27 -14.83 1.66
C ARG A 73 -4.38 -14.30 2.56
N GLU A 74 -4.26 -14.57 3.86
CA GLU A 74 -5.16 -13.99 4.86
C GLU A 74 -4.86 -12.48 4.98
N ASN A 75 -5.92 -11.67 4.91
CA ASN A 75 -5.90 -10.26 5.23
C ASN A 75 -7.07 -9.95 6.17
N ARG A 76 -6.81 -9.23 7.26
CA ARG A 76 -7.82 -8.90 8.27
C ARG A 76 -8.42 -7.51 8.10
N GLU A 77 -7.86 -6.69 7.22
CA GLU A 77 -8.27 -5.30 7.03
C GLU A 77 -8.49 -4.95 5.56
N PRO A 78 -9.68 -4.45 5.16
CA PRO A 78 -10.88 -4.28 5.98
C PRO A 78 -11.49 -5.63 6.39
N ALA A 79 -12.06 -5.69 7.60
CA ALA A 79 -12.67 -6.91 8.12
C ALA A 79 -13.88 -7.37 7.29
N ASN A 80 -14.20 -8.66 7.36
CA ASN A 80 -15.35 -9.30 6.70
C ASN A 80 -15.39 -9.14 5.18
N ARG A 81 -14.22 -9.13 4.54
CA ARG A 81 -14.07 -8.93 3.09
C ARG A 81 -13.11 -9.98 2.53
N ALA A 82 -13.40 -10.41 1.31
CA ALA A 82 -12.48 -11.21 0.50
C ALA A 82 -12.41 -10.59 -0.90
N GLU A 83 -11.24 -10.63 -1.50
CA GLU A 83 -10.99 -10.25 -2.88
C GLU A 83 -10.62 -11.51 -3.65
N LEU A 84 -11.29 -11.73 -4.77
CA LEU A 84 -11.12 -12.93 -5.59
C LEU A 84 -10.76 -12.49 -6.99
N HIS A 85 -9.58 -12.91 -7.46
CA HIS A 85 -9.12 -12.66 -8.81
C HIS A 85 -8.94 -13.97 -9.56
N LEU A 86 -9.51 -14.02 -10.78
CA LEU A 86 -9.19 -15.05 -11.76
C LEU A 86 -8.17 -14.46 -12.73
N VAL A 87 -6.94 -14.96 -12.69
CA VAL A 87 -5.88 -14.55 -13.62
C VAL A 87 -5.86 -15.52 -14.78
N VAL A 88 -6.10 -15.00 -15.98
CA VAL A 88 -5.93 -15.76 -17.23
C VAL A 88 -4.58 -15.36 -17.81
N ASN A 89 -3.69 -16.35 -17.99
CA ASN A 89 -2.36 -16.12 -18.58
C ASN A 89 -2.46 -16.03 -20.12
N ALA A 90 -3.27 -15.09 -20.60
CA ALA A 90 -3.47 -14.77 -22.01
C ALA A 90 -3.88 -13.29 -22.14
N GLY A 91 -3.59 -12.67 -23.28
CA GLY A 91 -3.89 -11.28 -23.55
C GLY A 91 -3.51 -10.88 -24.97
N SER A 92 -3.56 -9.59 -25.29
CA SER A 92 -3.35 -9.09 -26.66
C SER A 92 -1.98 -9.40 -27.28
N VAL A 93 -0.95 -9.66 -26.45
CA VAL A 93 0.38 -10.09 -26.93
C VAL A 93 0.32 -11.45 -27.67
N LEU A 94 -0.73 -12.23 -27.44
CA LEU A 94 -0.96 -13.52 -28.09
C LEU A 94 -1.95 -13.44 -29.26
N GLU A 95 -2.40 -12.25 -29.67
CA GLU A 95 -3.30 -12.07 -30.80
C GLU A 95 -2.54 -12.16 -32.13
N ASP A 96 -3.15 -12.82 -33.11
CA ASP A 96 -2.75 -12.76 -34.52
C ASP A 96 -3.26 -11.46 -35.18
N ASP A 97 -2.75 -11.13 -36.37
CA ASP A 97 -3.10 -9.91 -37.11
C ASP A 97 -4.62 -9.78 -37.40
N ASP A 98 -5.34 -10.89 -37.49
CA ASP A 98 -6.79 -10.94 -37.71
C ASP A 98 -7.62 -11.02 -36.42
N GLN A 99 -6.97 -10.94 -35.25
CA GLN A 99 -7.59 -11.06 -33.91
C GLN A 99 -7.41 -9.81 -33.05
N LEU A 100 -6.91 -8.71 -33.61
CA LEU A 100 -6.57 -7.51 -32.86
C LEU A 100 -7.77 -6.97 -32.04
N GLY A 101 -7.59 -6.91 -30.72
CA GLY A 101 -8.59 -6.46 -29.75
C GLY A 101 -9.55 -7.55 -29.27
N LEU A 102 -9.43 -8.79 -29.74
CA LEU A 102 -10.31 -9.88 -29.36
C LEU A 102 -10.18 -10.25 -27.88
N ALA A 103 -8.98 -10.22 -27.29
CA ALA A 103 -8.77 -10.49 -25.88
C ALA A 103 -9.58 -9.53 -24.99
N HIS A 104 -9.59 -8.24 -25.36
CA HIS A 104 -10.36 -7.22 -24.66
C HIS A 104 -11.88 -7.38 -24.90
N VAL A 105 -12.30 -7.73 -26.13
CA VAL A 105 -13.71 -8.04 -26.40
C VAL A 105 -14.17 -9.25 -25.58
N VAL A 106 -13.36 -10.30 -25.47
CA VAL A 106 -13.66 -11.49 -24.66
C VAL A 106 -13.81 -11.14 -23.19
N GLU A 107 -12.97 -10.25 -22.65
CA GLU A 107 -13.13 -9.71 -21.29
C GLU A 107 -14.51 -9.07 -21.09
N HIS A 108 -14.92 -8.17 -21.99
CA HIS A 108 -16.26 -7.58 -21.93
C HIS A 108 -17.37 -8.63 -22.01
N MET A 109 -17.20 -9.65 -22.86
CA MET A 109 -18.19 -10.69 -23.04
C MET A 109 -18.35 -11.59 -21.81
N ALA A 110 -17.34 -11.68 -20.92
CA ALA A 110 -17.44 -12.43 -19.67
C ALA A 110 -18.59 -11.96 -18.77
N PHE A 111 -19.02 -10.70 -18.92
CA PHE A 111 -20.12 -10.10 -18.16
C PHE A 111 -21.44 -10.02 -18.95
N ASN A 112 -21.43 -10.36 -20.24
CA ASN A 112 -22.62 -10.30 -21.11
C ASN A 112 -23.48 -11.58 -21.08
N GLY A 113 -23.11 -12.55 -20.25
CA GLY A 113 -23.94 -13.70 -19.90
C GLY A 113 -23.15 -15.00 -19.81
N SER A 114 -23.64 -15.91 -18.98
CA SER A 114 -23.14 -17.28 -18.85
C SER A 114 -24.29 -18.28 -18.96
N LYS A 115 -23.95 -19.58 -19.04
CA LYS A 115 -24.95 -20.66 -19.08
C LYS A 115 -25.98 -20.58 -17.96
N HIS A 116 -25.55 -20.21 -16.75
CA HIS A 116 -26.42 -20.14 -15.57
C HIS A 116 -27.00 -18.73 -15.33
N PHE A 117 -26.37 -17.69 -15.88
CA PHE A 117 -26.78 -16.30 -15.73
C PHE A 117 -26.87 -15.62 -17.11
N PRO A 118 -27.99 -15.76 -17.83
CA PRO A 118 -28.12 -15.23 -19.18
C PRO A 118 -28.28 -13.70 -19.19
N LYS A 119 -27.79 -13.05 -20.25
CA LYS A 119 -27.80 -11.59 -20.45
C LYS A 119 -27.04 -10.87 -19.31
N GLN A 120 -27.45 -9.65 -18.99
CA GLN A 120 -26.87 -8.80 -17.95
C GLN A 120 -27.37 -9.15 -16.55
N LYS A 121 -27.52 -10.44 -16.22
CA LYS A 121 -27.92 -10.87 -14.86
C LYS A 121 -26.74 -10.98 -13.89
N LEU A 122 -25.51 -10.85 -14.40
CA LEU A 122 -24.27 -10.98 -13.64
C LEU A 122 -23.79 -9.67 -13.02
N VAL A 123 -24.24 -8.52 -13.54
CA VAL A 123 -23.79 -7.17 -13.14
C VAL A 123 -25.00 -6.30 -12.84
#